data_AF-A0A133ZV78-F1
#
_entry.id   AF-A0A133ZV78-F1
#
_cell.length_a   1.000
_cell.length_b   1.000
_cell.length_c   1.000
_cell.angle_alpha   90.00
_cell.angle_beta   90.00
_cell.angle_gamma   90.00
#
_symmetry.space_group_name_H-M   'P 1'
#
loop_
_entity.id
_entity.type
_entity.pdbx_description
1 polymer ?
#
loop_
_entity_poly.entity_id
_entity_poly.type
_entity_poly.pdbx_seq_one_letter_code
_entity_poly.pdbx_strand_id
1 'polypeptide(L)'
;MKVSTAILLMLPCEILIFSSILLPSEYIDYAIAFMMFYMAGVFFIIAKYILRGDNAHLISGISISYEEAKLPENIKKYAKDSKRTGRILQITGVGCLVVGLYLILF
;
A
#
# COMPACT_ATOMS: atom_id res chain seq x y z
N MET A 1 -10.57 -2.08 -7.29
CA MET A 1 -10.52 -2.69 -5.94
C MET A 1 -11.51 -1.86 -5.10
N LYS A 2 -12.43 -2.44 -4.32
CA LYS A 2 -13.31 -1.58 -3.49
C LYS A 2 -12.47 -0.98 -2.37
N VAL A 3 -12.80 0.23 -1.89
CA VAL A 3 -12.10 0.85 -0.75
C VAL A 3 -12.07 -0.10 0.46
N SER A 4 -13.16 -0.86 0.66
CA SER A 4 -13.24 -1.93 1.66
C SER A 4 -12.15 -3.00 1.53
N THR A 5 -11.71 -3.33 0.32
CA THR A 5 -10.60 -4.28 0.10
C THR A 5 -9.25 -3.66 0.44
N ALA A 6 -9.07 -2.35 0.25
CA ALA A 6 -7.84 -1.66 0.66
C ALA A 6 -7.75 -1.59 2.20
N ILE A 7 -8.87 -1.32 2.87
CA ILE A 7 -8.99 -1.37 4.33
C ILE A 7 -8.75 -2.80 4.85
N LEU A 8 -9.33 -3.81 4.19
CA LEU A 8 -9.13 -5.21 4.58
C LEU A 8 -7.66 -5.63 4.49
N LEU A 9 -6.91 -5.10 3.50
CA LEU A 9 -5.48 -5.33 3.38
C LEU A 9 -4.66 -4.61 4.47
N MET A 10 -5.21 -3.62 5.16
CA MET A 10 -4.58 -2.97 6.32
C MET A 10 -4.90 -3.68 7.65
N LEU A 11 -5.97 -4.48 7.71
CA LEU A 11 -6.39 -5.20 8.92
C LEU A 11 -5.27 -6.07 9.54
N PRO A 12 -4.45 -6.81 8.77
CA PRO A 12 -3.36 -7.59 9.35
C PRO A 12 -2.29 -6.73 10.02
N CYS A 13 -2.10 -5.47 9.59
CA CYS A 13 -1.20 -4.55 10.27
C CYS A 13 -1.68 -4.23 11.68
N GLU A 14 -2.97 -3.94 11.84
CA GLU A 14 -3.54 -3.63 13.16
C GLU A 14 -3.42 -4.82 14.12
N ILE A 15 -3.67 -6.04 13.61
CA ILE A 15 -3.54 -7.28 14.39
C ILE A 15 -2.08 -7.52 14.80
N LEU A 16 -1.13 -7.30 13.90
CA LEU A 16 0.29 -7.50 14.17
C LEU A 16 0.85 -6.43 15.13
N ILE A 17 0.40 -5.18 15.04
CA ILE A 17 0.72 -4.13 16.01
C ILE A 17 0.21 -4.52 17.40
N PHE A 18 -1.04 -4.96 17.51
CA PHE A 18 -1.57 -5.43 18.80
C PHE A 18 -0.81 -6.64 19.34
N SER A 19 -0.44 -7.59 18.48
CA SER A 19 0.32 -8.78 18.85
C SER A 19 1.74 -8.44 19.30
N SER A 20 2.34 -7.38 18.77
CA SER A 20 3.68 -6.93 19.12
C SER A 20 3.83 -6.43 20.57
N ILE A 21 2.73 -6.04 21.23
CA ILE A 21 2.72 -5.65 22.65
C ILE A 21 2.97 -6.86 23.57
N LEU A 22 2.67 -8.07 23.11
CA LEU A 22 2.80 -9.31 23.88
C LEU A 22 4.13 -10.02 23.64
N LEU A 23 4.95 -9.52 22.72
CA LEU A 23 6.24 -10.12 22.36
C LEU A 23 7.33 -9.72 23.35
N PRO A 24 8.22 -10.66 23.75
CA PRO A 24 9.42 -10.30 24.51
C PRO A 24 10.26 -9.28 23.75
N SER A 25 10.97 -8.41 24.48
CA SER A 25 11.69 -7.26 23.88
C SER A 25 12.71 -7.66 22.82
N GLU A 26 13.31 -8.85 22.97
CA GLU A 26 14.27 -9.45 22.04
C GLU A 26 13.68 -9.80 20.66
N TYR A 27 12.35 -9.85 20.52
CA TYR A 27 11.65 -10.14 19.26
C TYR A 27 10.97 -8.92 18.63
N ILE A 28 11.07 -7.74 19.26
CA ILE A 28 10.41 -6.52 18.77
C ILE A 28 10.95 -6.15 17.38
N ASP A 29 12.25 -6.21 17.16
CA ASP A 29 12.85 -5.85 15.86
C ASP A 29 12.40 -6.78 14.73
N TYR A 30 12.28 -8.09 15.01
CA TYR A 30 11.72 -9.06 14.07
C TYR A 30 10.25 -8.80 13.76
N ALA A 31 9.45 -8.42 14.77
CA ALA A 31 8.05 -8.06 14.58
C ALA A 31 7.91 -6.79 13.73
N ILE A 32 8.76 -5.78 13.95
CA ILE A 32 8.81 -4.56 13.14
C ILE A 32 9.24 -4.91 11.71
N ALA A 33 10.26 -5.75 11.51
CA ALA A 33 10.70 -6.17 10.19
C ALA A 33 9.59 -6.89 9.40
N PHE A 34 8.87 -7.80 10.05
CA PHE A 34 7.73 -8.50 9.46
C PHE A 34 6.63 -7.53 9.03
N MET A 35 6.32 -6.54 9.88
CA MET A 35 5.37 -5.47 9.57
C MET A 35 5.80 -4.64 8.35
N MET A 36 7.08 -4.30 8.28
CA MET A 36 7.63 -3.55 7.16
C MET A 36 7.54 -4.33 5.84
N PHE A 37 7.82 -5.63 5.84
CA PHE A 37 7.62 -6.46 4.65
C PHE A 37 6.16 -6.59 4.24
N TYR A 38 5.27 -6.75 5.22
CA TYR A 38 3.84 -6.80 4.95
C TYR A 38 3.36 -5.49 4.29
N MET A 39 3.73 -4.34 4.86
CA MET A 39 3.41 -3.03 4.31
C MET A 39 3.97 -2.83 2.90
N ALA A 40 5.21 -3.28 2.66
CA ALA A 40 5.80 -3.24 1.33
C ALA A 40 4.97 -4.03 0.32
N GLY A 41 4.59 -5.27 0.65
CA GLY A 41 3.75 -6.11 -0.19
C GLY A 41 2.42 -5.44 -0.54
N VAL A 42 1.73 -4.88 0.46
CA VAL A 42 0.47 -4.14 0.27
C VAL A 42 0.67 -2.95 -0.66
N PHE A 43 1.72 -2.14 -0.47
CA PHE A 43 2.00 -0.99 -1.32
C PHE A 43 2.29 -1.39 -2.77
N PHE A 44 3.05 -2.46 -3.02
CA PHE A 44 3.28 -2.93 -4.39
C PHE A 44 1.99 -3.40 -5.07
N ILE A 45 1.13 -4.10 -4.33
CA ILE A 45 -0.17 -4.55 -4.85
C ILE A 45 -1.03 -3.35 -5.24
N ILE A 46 -1.20 -2.39 -4.32
CA ILE A 46 -2.02 -1.19 -4.56
C ILE A 46 -1.42 -0.35 -5.70
N ALA A 47 -0.09 -0.15 -5.72
CA ALA A 47 0.58 0.58 -6.78
C ALA A 47 0.28 -0.02 -8.16
N LYS A 48 0.33 -1.36 -8.29
CA LYS A 48 0.02 -2.05 -9.54
C LYS A 48 -1.41 -1.77 -10.03
N TYR A 49 -2.38 -1.70 -9.12
CA TYR A 49 -3.76 -1.34 -9.46
C TYR A 49 -3.91 0.13 -9.84
N ILE A 50 -3.27 1.04 -9.11
CA ILE A 50 -3.33 2.47 -9.39
C ILE A 50 -2.67 2.78 -10.73
N LEU A 51 -1.51 2.19 -11.05
CA LEU A 51 -0.74 2.41 -12.29
C LEU A 51 -1.49 2.04 -13.58
N ARG A 52 -2.56 1.23 -13.50
CA ARG A 52 -3.40 0.90 -14.67
C ARG A 52 -4.22 2.09 -15.16
N GLY A 53 -4.44 3.11 -14.33
CA GLY A 53 -5.15 4.34 -14.69
C GLY A 53 -6.68 4.23 -14.67
N ASP A 54 -7.24 3.02 -14.76
CA ASP A 54 -8.67 2.72 -14.62
C ASP A 54 -9.18 2.72 -13.17
N ASN A 55 -8.25 2.79 -12.21
CA ASN A 55 -8.57 2.83 -10.78
C ASN A 55 -8.34 4.21 -10.15
N ALA A 56 -8.52 5.30 -10.90
CA ALA A 56 -8.36 6.65 -10.38
C ALA A 56 -9.29 6.96 -9.19
N HIS A 57 -10.44 6.28 -9.07
CA HIS A 57 -11.33 6.34 -7.90
C HIS A 57 -10.67 5.88 -6.58
N LEU A 58 -9.53 5.18 -6.63
CA LEU A 58 -8.75 4.78 -5.45
C LEU A 58 -7.78 5.86 -4.97
N ILE A 59 -7.59 6.92 -5.75
CA ILE A 59 -6.65 7.99 -5.43
C ILE A 59 -7.36 8.99 -4.52
N SER A 60 -6.76 9.25 -3.35
CA SER A 60 -7.26 10.27 -2.43
C SER A 60 -7.36 11.63 -3.13
N GLY A 61 -8.51 12.30 -2.98
CA GLY A 61 -8.80 13.57 -3.64
C GLY A 61 -9.52 13.46 -4.99
N ILE A 62 -9.77 12.26 -5.51
CA ILE A 62 -10.58 12.05 -6.72
C ILE A 62 -11.94 11.45 -6.33
N SER A 63 -13.01 12.25 -6.41
CA SER A 63 -14.39 11.81 -6.15
C SER A 63 -15.09 11.42 -7.45
N ILE A 64 -14.73 10.28 -8.03
CA ILE A 64 -15.41 9.72 -9.20
C ILE A 64 -15.89 8.30 -8.90
N SER A 65 -16.98 7.89 -9.54
CA SER A 65 -17.48 6.52 -9.38
C SER A 65 -16.54 5.50 -10.04
N TYR A 66 -16.67 4.22 -9.65
CA TYR A 66 -15.91 3.13 -10.30
C TYR A 66 -16.22 3.03 -11.80
N GLU A 67 -17.48 3.24 -12.18
CA GLU A 67 -17.91 3.19 -13.57
C GLU A 67 -17.35 4.37 -14.36
N GLU A 68 -17.40 5.56 -13.77
CA GLU A 68 -16.82 6.77 -14.35
C GLU A 68 -15.30 6.67 -14.54
N ALA A 69 -14.60 6.05 -13.58
CA ALA A 69 -13.15 5.84 -13.66
C ALA A 69 -12.73 4.95 -14.84
N LYS A 70 -13.64 4.10 -15.34
CA LYS A 70 -13.39 3.23 -16.49
C LYS A 70 -13.62 3.89 -17.85
N LEU A 71 -14.28 5.06 -17.89
CA LEU A 71 -14.45 5.76 -19.16
C LEU A 71 -13.07 6.16 -19.73
N PRO A 72 -12.82 5.94 -21.03
CA PRO A 72 -11.52 6.19 -21.64
C PRO A 72 -11.08 7.65 -21.53
N GLU A 73 -12.03 8.59 -21.48
CA GLU A 73 -11.77 10.01 -21.27
C GLU A 73 -11.21 10.29 -19.87
N ASN A 74 -11.80 9.70 -18.83
CA ASN A 74 -11.36 9.84 -17.45
C ASN A 74 -10.03 9.12 -17.20
N ILE A 75 -9.82 7.94 -17.81
CA ILE A 75 -8.53 7.24 -17.74
C ILE A 75 -7.41 8.13 -18.28
N LYS A 76 -7.62 8.80 -19.42
CA LYS A 76 -6.63 9.73 -19.98
C LYS A 76 -6.42 10.95 -19.09
N LYS A 77 -7.51 11.53 -18.57
CA LYS A 77 -7.48 12.69 -17.67
C LYS A 77 -6.65 12.43 -16.40
N TYR A 78 -6.88 11.29 -15.75
CA TYR A 78 -6.25 10.94 -14.47
C TYR A 78 -4.99 10.08 -14.61
N ALA A 79 -4.57 9.71 -15.83
CA ALA A 79 -3.38 8.88 -16.07
C ALA A 79 -2.11 9.46 -15.45
N LYS A 80 -1.95 10.79 -15.46
CA LYS A 80 -0.76 11.45 -14.88
C LYS A 80 -0.73 11.29 -13.36
N ASP A 81 -1.85 11.53 -12.70
CA ASP A 81 -1.97 11.41 -11.24
C ASP A 81 -1.86 9.96 -10.80
N SER A 82 -2.51 9.04 -11.51
CA SER A 82 -2.36 7.60 -11.33
C SER A 82 -0.90 7.15 -11.43
N LYS A 83 -0.17 7.58 -12.47
CA LYS A 83 1.26 7.26 -12.61
C LYS A 83 2.10 7.82 -11.47
N ARG A 84 1.82 9.06 -11.05
CA ARG A 84 2.54 9.71 -9.95
C ARG A 84 2.29 8.97 -8.63
N THR A 85 1.03 8.75 -8.26
CA THR A 85 0.64 8.07 -7.02
C THR A 85 1.15 6.63 -7.00
N GLY A 86 1.03 5.90 -8.10
CA GLY A 86 1.54 4.55 -8.22
C GLY A 86 3.06 4.46 -8.02
N ARG A 87 3.84 5.40 -8.58
CA ARG A 87 5.29 5.48 -8.36
C ARG A 87 5.64 5.82 -6.91
N ILE A 88 4.90 6.72 -6.28
CA ILE A 88 5.11 7.04 -4.85
C ILE A 88 4.91 5.79 -4.00
N LEU A 89 3.83 5.03 -4.21
CA LEU A 89 3.63 3.78 -3.49
C LEU A 89 4.74 2.76 -3.74
N GLN A 90 5.27 2.65 -4.96
CA GLN A 90 6.41 1.76 -5.25
C GLN A 90 7.66 2.19 -4.47
N ILE A 91 7.98 3.48 -4.45
CA ILE A 91 9.14 4.01 -3.71
C ILE A 91 8.97 3.76 -2.21
N THR A 92 7.79 4.04 -1.65
CA THR A 92 7.48 3.75 -0.25
C THR A 92 7.59 2.25 0.05
N GLY A 93 7.10 1.40 -0.86
CA GLY A 93 7.23 -0.06 -0.74
C GLY A 93 8.69 -0.53 -0.74
N VAL A 94 9.55 0.05 -1.58
CA VAL A 94 11.00 -0.22 -1.54
C VAL A 94 11.63 0.26 -0.24
N GLY A 95 11.25 1.45 0.25
CA GLY A 95 11.71 1.94 1.55
C GLY A 95 11.35 0.99 2.69
N CYS A 96 10.11 0.47 2.69
CA CYS A 96 9.68 -0.54 3.65
C CYS A 96 10.50 -1.83 3.56
N LEU A 97 10.81 -2.32 2.36
CA LEU A 97 11.68 -3.49 2.18
C LEU A 97 13.08 -3.26 2.76
N VAL A 98 13.69 -2.11 2.48
CA VAL A 98 15.05 -1.80 2.93
C VAL A 98 15.12 -1.71 4.45
N VAL A 99 14.16 -1.03 5.09
CA VAL A 99 14.11 -0.94 6.55
C VAL A 99 13.85 -2.31 7.18
N GLY A 100 12.95 -3.12 6.61
CA GLY A 100 12.72 -4.48 7.08
C GLY A 100 13.97 -5.36 6.99
N LEU A 101 14.76 -5.25 5.92
CA LEU A 101 16.03 -5.95 5.79
C LEU A 101 17.07 -5.45 6.79
N TYR A 102 17.14 -4.13 7.01
CA TYR A 102 18.08 -3.56 7.97
C TYR A 102 17.87 -4.12 9.37
N LEU A 103 16.62 -4.15 9.85
CA LEU A 103 16.27 -4.66 11.18
C LEU A 103 16.54 -6.15 11.39
N ILE A 104 16.65 -6.94 10.31
CA ILE A 104 16.99 -8.37 10.40
C ILE A 104 18.51 -8.57 10.40
N LEU A 105 19.23 -7.70 9.68
CA LEU A 105 20.66 -7.88 9.43
C LEU A 105 21.55 -7.17 10.45
N PHE A 106 21.04 -6.13 11.12
CA PHE A 106 21.77 -5.23 12.01
C PHE A 106 20.97 -4.95 13.28
#